data_AF-A0A8T4ZE09-F1
#
_entry.id   AF-A0A8T4ZE09-F1
#
_cell.length_a   1.000
_cell.length_b   1.000
_cell.length_c   1.000
_cell.angle_alpha   90.00
_cell.angle_beta   90.00
_cell.angle_gamma   90.00
#
_symmetry.space_group_name_H-M   'P 1'
#
loop_
_entity.id
_entity.type
_entity.pdbx_description
1 polymer ?
#
loop_
_entity_poly.entity_id
_entity_poly.type
_entity_poly.pdbx_seq_one_letter_code
_entity_poly.pdbx_strand_id
1 'polypeptide(L)'
;MLREIEDTILKVLRECLADLPEDRILIEAKPSRLPAVTIVNRGFKIEKSGLSEVQEDRMIEEVERLPIDGDKERETGEEETGGEWDRNRDRGRNQRRSAQGQTSYKLRHKPLKEGRIRVECPPGIPLKEGIDYFVDFVEGSIRFPEAPASSKKTILVKYSYEGALAVKGLKLLARYAIDT
;
A
#
# COMPACT_ATOMS: atom_id res chain seq x y z
N MET A 1 6.23 -20.24 13.06
CA MET A 1 6.70 -20.73 11.75
C MET A 1 8.01 -21.54 11.84
N LEU A 2 9.18 -20.97 12.17
CA LEU A 2 10.42 -21.78 12.28
C LEU A 2 10.32 -22.89 13.33
N ARG A 3 9.77 -22.57 14.52
CA ARG A 3 9.50 -23.56 15.58
C ARG A 3 8.57 -24.69 15.14
N GLU A 4 7.54 -24.39 14.36
CA GLU A 4 6.61 -25.43 13.86
C GLU A 4 7.31 -26.42 12.92
N ILE A 5 8.27 -25.92 12.11
CA ILE A 5 9.10 -26.76 11.24
C ILE A 5 10.01 -27.63 12.12
N GLU A 6 10.67 -27.04 13.12
CA GLU A 6 11.53 -27.75 14.07
C GLU A 6 10.77 -28.84 14.85
N ASP A 7 9.57 -28.52 15.34
CA ASP A 7 8.68 -29.45 16.02
C ASP A 7 8.26 -30.60 15.09
N THR A 8 7.99 -30.31 13.82
CA THR A 8 7.66 -31.33 12.82
C THR A 8 8.86 -32.24 12.55
N ILE A 9 10.07 -31.68 12.42
CA ILE A 9 11.30 -32.46 12.24
C ILE A 9 11.53 -33.34 13.47
N LEU A 10 11.40 -32.79 14.69
CA LEU A 10 11.52 -33.57 15.93
C LEU A 10 10.54 -34.72 15.98
N LYS A 11 9.28 -34.47 15.61
CA LYS A 11 8.24 -35.50 15.57
C LYS A 11 8.63 -36.64 14.62
N VAL A 12 9.04 -36.30 13.39
CA VAL A 12 9.47 -37.31 12.40
C VAL A 12 10.69 -38.08 12.88
N LEU A 13 11.69 -37.41 13.46
CA LEU A 13 12.88 -38.08 13.99
C LEU A 13 12.54 -39.02 15.15
N ARG A 14 11.64 -38.63 16.05
CA ARG A 14 11.17 -39.51 17.15
C ARG A 14 10.42 -40.73 16.63
N GLU A 15 9.61 -40.56 15.59
CA GLU A 15 8.90 -41.67 14.95
C GLU A 15 9.85 -42.61 14.21
N CYS A 16 10.89 -42.09 13.55
CA CYS A 16 11.87 -42.88 12.81
C CYS A 16 12.95 -43.52 13.70
N LEU A 17 13.29 -42.92 14.84
CA LEU A 17 14.36 -43.35 15.74
C LEU A 17 13.79 -43.93 17.04
N ALA A 18 12.95 -44.97 16.93
CA ALA A 18 12.30 -45.61 18.08
C ALA A 18 13.29 -46.17 19.13
N ASP A 19 14.51 -46.50 18.72
CA ASP A 19 15.56 -47.04 19.59
C ASP A 19 16.28 -45.95 20.41
N LEU A 20 16.05 -44.67 20.10
CA LEU A 20 16.69 -43.54 20.77
C LEU A 20 15.68 -42.83 21.68
N PRO A 21 15.97 -42.68 22.99
CA PRO A 21 15.03 -42.02 23.89
C PRO A 21 14.88 -40.53 23.55
N GLU A 22 13.69 -39.97 23.80
CA GLU A 22 13.32 -38.62 23.34
C GLU A 22 14.24 -37.52 23.89
N ASP A 23 14.85 -37.73 25.06
CA ASP A 23 15.81 -36.82 25.69
C ASP A 23 17.15 -36.73 24.95
N ARG A 24 17.37 -37.60 23.96
CA ARG A 24 18.58 -37.66 23.13
C ARG A 24 18.43 -36.98 21.78
N ILE A 25 17.24 -36.49 21.42
CA ILE A 25 17.01 -35.72 20.19
C ILE A 25 16.84 -34.25 20.58
N LEU A 26 17.84 -33.44 20.28
CA LEU A 26 17.96 -32.07 20.76
C LEU A 26 18.02 -31.06 19.60
N ILE A 27 17.49 -29.87 19.81
CA ILE A 27 17.63 -28.73 18.89
C ILE A 27 18.69 -27.78 19.47
N GLU A 28 19.72 -27.45 18.68
CA GLU A 28 20.75 -26.45 18.98
C GLU A 28 21.47 -26.61 20.35
N ALA A 29 21.35 -27.78 20.99
CA ALA A 29 21.94 -28.06 22.30
C ALA A 29 22.98 -29.16 22.21
N LYS A 30 24.08 -29.02 22.95
CA LYS A 30 25.10 -30.07 23.02
C LYS A 30 24.57 -31.27 23.82
N PRO A 31 24.69 -32.50 23.30
CA PRO A 31 24.25 -33.68 24.03
C PRO A 31 25.16 -33.94 25.22
N SER A 32 24.55 -34.26 26.37
CA SER A 32 25.27 -34.60 27.60
C SER A 32 25.71 -36.08 27.65
N ARG A 33 25.06 -36.97 26.89
CA ARG A 33 25.43 -38.38 26.76
C ARG A 33 25.07 -38.89 25.36
N LEU A 34 25.87 -39.83 24.87
CA LEU A 34 25.77 -40.46 23.55
C LEU A 34 25.13 -41.87 23.65
N PRO A 35 24.52 -42.40 22.58
CA PRO A 35 24.27 -41.75 21.28
C PRO A 35 23.20 -40.66 21.38
N ALA A 36 23.34 -39.58 20.62
CA ALA A 36 22.38 -38.48 20.59
C ALA A 36 22.31 -37.88 19.18
N VAL A 37 21.18 -37.26 18.87
CA VAL A 37 20.95 -36.60 17.58
C VAL A 37 20.70 -35.13 17.84
N THR A 38 21.50 -34.28 17.19
CA THR A 38 21.37 -32.83 17.33
C THR A 38 20.94 -32.22 16.01
N ILE A 39 19.85 -31.46 16.05
CA ILE A 39 19.38 -30.66 14.91
C ILE A 39 19.96 -29.26 15.06
N VAL A 40 20.69 -28.80 14.05
CA VAL A 40 21.25 -27.45 14.03
C VAL A 40 20.71 -26.70 12.82
N ASN A 41 20.10 -25.54 13.06
CA ASN A 41 19.70 -24.63 12.00
C ASN A 41 20.95 -23.96 11.42
N ARG A 42 21.26 -24.25 10.15
CA ARG A 42 22.41 -23.66 9.44
C ARG A 42 22.07 -22.33 8.77
N GLY A 43 20.80 -21.91 8.84
CA GLY A 43 20.29 -20.69 8.28
C GLY A 43 19.02 -20.91 7.47
N PHE A 44 18.31 -19.82 7.23
CA PHE A 44 17.13 -19.80 6.39
C PHE A 44 17.26 -18.73 5.30
N LYS A 45 16.70 -19.01 4.13
CA LYS A 45 16.56 -18.06 3.03
C LYS A 45 15.07 -17.80 2.82
N ILE A 46 14.67 -16.54 2.88
CA ILE A 46 13.33 -16.12 2.51
C ILE A 46 13.37 -15.73 1.04
N GLU A 47 12.65 -16.48 0.22
CA GLU A 47 12.42 -16.13 -1.18
C GLU A 47 11.02 -15.53 -1.29
N LYS A 48 10.91 -14.40 -1.97
CA LYS A 48 9.60 -13.89 -2.40
C LYS A 48 9.04 -14.96 -3.33
N SER A 49 8.01 -15.69 -2.89
CA SER A 49 7.37 -16.70 -3.72
C SER A 49 6.68 -15.96 -4.87
N GLY A 50 7.32 -15.95 -6.04
CA GLY A 50 6.80 -15.28 -7.23
C GLY A 50 5.54 -15.91 -7.80
N LEU A 51 4.98 -16.96 -7.18
CA LEU A 51 3.82 -17.69 -7.67
C LEU A 51 2.96 -18.21 -6.51
N SER A 52 1.87 -17.51 -6.22
CA SER A 52 0.56 -18.16 -6.30
C SER A 52 -0.36 -17.22 -7.07
N GLU A 53 -0.83 -17.73 -8.21
CA GLU A 53 -2.00 -17.26 -8.95
C GLU A 53 -3.16 -17.12 -7.97
N VAL A 54 -3.44 -15.89 -7.55
CA VAL A 54 -4.61 -15.12 -7.98
C VAL A 54 -4.21 -13.68 -7.68
N GLN A 55 -3.75 -12.95 -8.71
CA GLN A 55 -3.94 -11.50 -8.73
C GLN A 55 -5.45 -11.28 -8.78
N GLU A 56 -6.11 -11.46 -7.63
CA GLU A 56 -7.19 -10.55 -7.32
C GLU A 56 -6.43 -9.25 -7.15
N ASP A 57 -6.33 -8.48 -8.24
CA ASP A 57 -6.21 -7.04 -8.16
C ASP A 57 -7.13 -6.69 -6.98
N ARG A 58 -6.57 -6.43 -5.80
CA ARG A 58 -7.35 -5.93 -4.68
C ARG A 58 -7.67 -4.51 -5.10
N MET A 59 -8.70 -4.40 -5.92
CA MET A 59 -9.28 -3.16 -6.38
C MET A 59 -9.91 -2.57 -5.15
N ILE A 60 -9.17 -1.68 -4.52
CA ILE A 60 -9.70 -0.87 -3.45
C ILE A 60 -10.49 0.23 -4.15
N GLU A 61 -11.79 0.26 -3.92
CA GLU A 61 -12.62 1.39 -4.32
C GLU A 61 -12.38 2.53 -3.33
N GLU A 62 -11.81 3.63 -3.82
CA GLU A 62 -11.68 4.86 -3.06
C GLU A 62 -12.77 5.85 -3.49
N VAL A 63 -13.31 6.57 -2.52
CA VAL A 63 -14.23 7.68 -2.76
C VAL A 63 -13.56 8.96 -2.31
N GLU A 64 -13.10 9.75 -3.27
CA GLU A 64 -12.46 11.03 -3.03
C GLU A 64 -13.46 12.18 -3.17
N ARG A 65 -13.38 13.12 -2.23
CA ARG A 65 -14.20 14.32 -2.17
C ARG A 65 -13.32 15.52 -2.49
N LEU A 66 -13.47 16.08 -3.68
CA LEU A 66 -12.67 17.20 -4.14
C LEU A 66 -13.45 18.51 -3.95
N PRO A 67 -12.87 19.50 -3.23
CA PRO A 67 -13.52 20.79 -3.04
C PRO A 67 -13.57 21.54 -4.39
N ILE A 68 -14.71 22.15 -4.72
CA ILE A 68 -14.80 23.09 -5.84
C ILE A 68 -14.33 24.44 -5.31
N ASP A 69 -13.31 25.02 -5.94
CA ASP A 69 -12.69 26.28 -5.52
C ASP A 69 -13.75 27.37 -5.28
N GLY A 70 -13.88 27.76 -4.02
CA GLY A 70 -14.94 28.64 -3.50
C GLY A 70 -15.02 28.60 -1.97
N ASP A 71 -14.78 27.43 -1.38
CA ASP A 71 -14.64 27.27 0.06
C ASP A 71 -13.16 27.06 0.42
N LYS A 72 -12.47 28.17 0.68
CA LYS A 72 -11.22 28.11 1.43
C LYS A 72 -11.56 27.63 2.84
N GLU A 73 -11.48 26.33 3.09
CA GLU A 73 -11.25 25.86 4.44
C GLU A 73 -9.94 26.51 4.91
N ARG A 74 -10.11 27.50 5.79
CA ARG A 74 -9.03 28.06 6.57
C ARG A 74 -8.46 26.91 7.37
N GLU A 75 -7.35 26.35 6.92
CA GLU A 75 -6.42 25.69 7.83
C GLU A 75 -5.94 26.78 8.79
N THR A 76 -6.63 26.93 9.92
CA THR A 76 -6.12 27.61 11.10
C THR A 76 -5.03 26.73 11.69
N GLY A 77 -3.84 26.77 11.08
CA GLY A 77 -2.60 26.46 11.77
C GLY A 77 -2.23 27.67 12.61
N GLU A 78 -2.54 27.61 13.90
CA GLU A 78 -1.90 28.44 14.91
C GLU A 78 -0.42 28.02 14.98
N GLU A 79 0.46 28.82 14.37
CA GLU A 79 1.87 28.87 14.74
C GLU A 79 2.24 30.32 15.01
N GLU A 80 2.15 30.69 16.28
CA GLU A 80 2.81 31.86 16.83
C GLU A 80 4.33 31.65 16.77
N THR A 81 5.02 32.30 15.83
CA THR A 81 6.40 32.73 16.07
C THR A 81 6.62 34.08 15.41
N GLY A 82 6.87 35.09 16.26
CA GLY A 82 7.15 36.45 15.87
C GLY A 82 8.57 36.69 15.35
N GLY A 83 8.74 37.88 14.76
CA GLY A 83 10.00 38.45 14.27
C GLY A 83 10.36 37.94 12.87
N GLU A 84 10.81 38.73 11.90
CA GLU A 84 11.47 40.02 11.93
C GLU A 84 11.50 40.54 10.48
N TRP A 85 11.47 41.85 10.32
CA TRP A 85 11.36 42.53 9.03
C TRP A 85 12.67 42.42 8.25
N ASP A 86 12.67 41.92 7.01
CA ASP A 86 13.49 42.56 5.98
C ASP A 86 13.06 42.33 4.52
N ARG A 87 12.78 43.47 3.90
CA ARG A 87 13.04 43.87 2.51
C ARG A 87 13.48 42.77 1.53
N ASN A 88 12.55 42.33 0.68
CA ASN A 88 12.83 42.24 -0.75
C ASN A 88 11.55 42.35 -1.59
N ARG A 89 11.43 43.53 -2.22
CA ARG A 89 10.49 43.86 -3.29
C ARG A 89 11.09 43.36 -4.61
N ASP A 90 10.22 42.90 -5.51
CA ASP A 90 10.50 42.38 -6.86
C ASP A 90 10.94 40.91 -7.01
N ARG A 91 9.94 40.05 -7.28
CA ARG A 91 9.80 39.27 -8.53
C ARG A 91 8.70 38.23 -8.36
N GLY A 92 7.59 38.42 -9.06
CA GLY A 92 6.50 37.43 -9.06
C GLY A 92 5.21 37.89 -9.72
N ARG A 93 5.28 38.84 -10.65
CA ARG A 93 4.15 39.27 -11.48
C ARG A 93 3.91 38.21 -12.55
N ASN A 94 3.33 37.06 -12.19
CA ASN A 94 2.66 36.13 -13.12
C ASN A 94 1.92 34.99 -12.38
N GLN A 95 0.92 35.35 -11.58
CA GLN A 95 -0.27 34.51 -11.50
C GLN A 95 -1.43 35.38 -11.94
N ARG A 96 -1.63 35.43 -13.27
CA ARG A 96 -2.96 35.70 -13.83
C ARG A 96 -3.85 34.60 -13.26
N ARG A 97 -4.48 34.89 -12.12
CA ARG A 97 -5.60 34.13 -11.60
C ARG A 97 -6.69 34.29 -12.64
N SER A 98 -6.74 33.34 -13.58
CA SER A 98 -7.90 33.14 -14.42
C SER A 98 -9.08 33.09 -13.47
N ALA A 99 -10.05 33.98 -13.62
CA ALA A 99 -11.33 33.90 -12.90
C ALA A 99 -12.20 32.70 -13.38
N GLN A 100 -11.55 31.71 -13.98
CA GLN A 100 -12.10 30.46 -14.46
C GLN A 100 -11.76 29.46 -13.36
N GLY A 101 -12.78 28.90 -12.70
CA GLY A 101 -12.60 27.99 -11.58
C GLY A 101 -11.65 26.83 -11.88
N GLN A 102 -11.16 26.17 -10.83
CA GLN A 102 -10.26 25.04 -10.97
C GLN A 102 -10.90 23.95 -11.84
N THR A 103 -10.25 23.66 -12.98
CA THR A 103 -10.67 22.62 -13.93
C THR A 103 -9.87 21.35 -13.81
N SER A 104 -8.78 21.32 -13.04
CA SER A 104 -7.92 20.14 -12.89
C SER A 104 -7.77 19.75 -11.42
N TYR A 105 -8.01 18.48 -11.13
CA TYR A 105 -7.97 17.92 -9.79
C TYR A 105 -7.08 16.68 -9.76
N LYS A 106 -6.10 16.67 -8.87
CA LYS A 106 -5.18 15.54 -8.71
C LYS A 106 -5.77 14.52 -7.74
N LEU A 107 -5.77 13.25 -8.13
CA LEU A 107 -6.22 12.15 -7.28
C LEU A 107 -5.13 11.75 -6.30
N ARG A 108 -5.51 11.21 -5.14
CA ARG A 108 -4.57 10.66 -4.14
C ARG A 108 -3.76 9.49 -4.70
N HIS A 109 -4.43 8.62 -5.45
CA HIS A 109 -3.82 7.44 -6.04
C HIS A 109 -4.03 7.42 -7.55
N LYS A 110 -3.07 6.81 -8.26
CA LYS A 110 -3.18 6.65 -9.70
C LYS A 110 -4.24 5.60 -10.02
N PRO A 111 -5.25 5.92 -10.84
CA PRO A 111 -6.28 4.95 -11.22
C PRO A 111 -5.70 3.86 -12.12
N LEU A 112 -6.18 2.63 -11.93
CA LEU A 112 -5.60 1.45 -12.58
C LEU A 112 -6.03 1.22 -14.03
N LYS A 113 -7.30 1.50 -14.36
CA LYS A 113 -7.91 1.12 -15.63
C LYS A 113 -8.84 2.22 -16.14
N GLU A 114 -8.76 2.46 -17.45
CA GLU A 114 -9.70 3.30 -18.19
C GLU A 114 -11.14 2.77 -18.02
N GLY A 115 -12.12 3.66 -17.84
CA GLY A 115 -13.54 3.30 -17.72
C GLY A 115 -14.00 2.76 -16.34
N ARG A 116 -13.14 2.75 -15.31
CA ARG A 116 -13.54 2.42 -13.92
C ARG A 116 -13.64 3.61 -12.98
N ILE A 117 -13.50 4.81 -13.51
CA ILE A 117 -13.61 6.05 -12.75
C ILE A 117 -15.02 6.57 -12.94
N ARG A 118 -15.73 6.79 -11.82
CA ARG A 118 -17.03 7.44 -11.82
C ARG A 118 -16.91 8.77 -11.11
N VAL A 119 -17.13 9.84 -11.86
CA VAL A 119 -17.19 11.19 -11.31
C VAL A 119 -18.65 11.58 -11.17
N GLU A 120 -19.03 12.06 -10.00
CA GLU A 120 -20.35 12.59 -9.71
C GLU A 120 -20.21 14.07 -9.32
N CYS A 121 -20.88 14.96 -10.07
CA CYS A 121 -20.91 16.38 -9.75
C CYS A 121 -22.21 16.99 -10.29
N PRO A 122 -23.18 17.32 -9.42
CA PRO A 122 -23.22 17.08 -7.96
C PRO A 122 -23.27 15.58 -7.55
N PRO A 123 -23.03 15.22 -6.26
CA PRO A 123 -23.15 13.85 -5.79
C PRO A 123 -24.55 13.29 -6.06
N GLY A 124 -24.61 12.09 -6.64
CA GLY A 124 -25.83 11.48 -7.15
C GLY A 124 -26.13 11.74 -8.64
N ILE A 125 -25.42 12.66 -9.30
CA ILE A 125 -25.50 12.86 -10.76
C ILE A 125 -24.17 12.40 -11.39
N PRO A 126 -24.12 11.23 -12.04
CA PRO A 126 -22.92 10.76 -12.69
C PRO A 126 -22.64 11.57 -13.96
N LEU A 127 -21.38 11.96 -14.12
CA LEU A 127 -20.85 12.61 -15.32
C LEU A 127 -20.32 11.57 -16.31
N LYS A 128 -20.22 11.93 -17.59
CA LYS A 128 -19.70 11.08 -18.66
C LYS A 128 -18.25 11.42 -18.99
N GLU A 129 -17.38 10.41 -18.92
CA GLU A 129 -15.99 10.50 -19.38
C GLU A 129 -15.93 10.81 -20.89
N GLY A 130 -15.06 11.72 -21.28
CA GLY A 130 -14.87 12.19 -22.67
C GLY A 130 -15.81 13.32 -23.10
N ILE A 131 -16.86 13.61 -22.32
CA ILE A 131 -17.79 14.72 -22.59
C ILE A 131 -17.69 15.75 -21.45
N ASP A 132 -17.96 15.30 -20.22
CA ASP A 132 -18.04 16.17 -19.05
C ASP A 132 -16.71 16.25 -18.29
N TYR A 133 -15.85 15.24 -18.43
CA TYR A 133 -14.51 15.23 -17.84
C TYR A 133 -13.57 14.30 -18.62
N PHE A 134 -12.27 14.51 -18.43
CA PHE A 134 -11.18 13.71 -18.98
C PHE A 134 -10.29 13.23 -17.84
N VAL A 135 -9.80 12.00 -17.91
CA VAL A 135 -8.86 11.46 -16.93
C VAL A 135 -7.49 11.33 -17.56
N ASP A 136 -6.49 11.89 -16.88
CA ASP A 136 -5.08 11.64 -17.18
C ASP A 136 -4.57 10.50 -16.28
N PHE A 137 -4.49 9.30 -16.85
CA PHE A 137 -3.99 8.10 -16.14
C PHE A 137 -2.48 8.15 -15.87
N VAL A 138 -1.73 8.97 -16.61
CA VAL A 138 -0.28 9.11 -16.44
C VAL A 138 0.02 9.97 -15.22
N GLU A 139 -0.65 11.13 -15.13
CA GLU A 139 -0.53 12.08 -14.03
C GLU A 139 -1.37 11.67 -12.81
N GLY A 140 -2.43 10.90 -13.00
CA GLY A 140 -3.43 10.61 -11.97
C GLY A 140 -4.29 11.84 -11.65
N SER A 141 -4.78 12.53 -12.68
CA SER A 141 -5.60 13.74 -12.52
C SER A 141 -6.87 13.69 -13.36
N ILE A 142 -7.89 14.43 -12.92
CA ILE A 142 -9.17 14.60 -13.62
C ILE A 142 -9.28 16.05 -14.07
N ARG A 143 -9.62 16.24 -15.34
CA ARG A 143 -9.75 17.54 -15.99
C ARG A 143 -11.18 17.74 -16.50
N PHE A 144 -11.76 18.88 -16.19
CA PHE A 144 -13.08 19.29 -16.67
C PHE A 144 -12.91 20.32 -17.79
N PRO A 145 -13.62 20.18 -18.93
CA PRO A 145 -13.55 21.16 -20.02
C PRO A 145 -14.17 22.50 -19.60
N GLU A 146 -15.20 22.46 -18.77
CA GLU A 146 -15.84 23.63 -18.16
C GLU A 146 -15.77 23.49 -16.64
N ALA A 147 -15.54 24.60 -15.93
CA ALA A 147 -15.48 24.58 -14.47
C ALA A 147 -16.82 24.09 -13.90
N PRO A 148 -16.83 23.09 -12.99
CA PRO A 148 -18.07 22.56 -12.46
C PRO A 148 -18.83 23.67 -11.72
N ALA A 149 -20.15 23.71 -11.92
CA ALA A 149 -20.99 24.78 -11.39
C ALA A 149 -20.84 24.90 -9.86
N SER A 150 -20.37 26.06 -9.41
CA SER A 150 -19.99 26.36 -8.01
C SER A 150 -21.17 26.46 -7.04
N SER A 151 -22.38 26.07 -7.44
CA SER A 151 -23.64 26.34 -6.73
C SER A 151 -23.89 25.42 -5.52
N LYS A 152 -22.80 25.02 -4.83
CA LYS A 152 -22.70 24.04 -3.74
C LYS A 152 -22.75 22.63 -4.29
N LYS A 153 -21.61 21.93 -4.27
CA LYS A 153 -21.46 20.49 -4.01
C LYS A 153 -20.05 20.03 -4.39
N THR A 154 -19.40 19.36 -3.45
CA THR A 154 -18.14 18.65 -3.61
C THR A 154 -18.20 17.69 -4.80
N ILE A 155 -17.12 17.58 -5.57
CA ILE A 155 -17.00 16.57 -6.62
C ILE A 155 -16.71 15.24 -5.94
N LEU A 156 -17.46 14.21 -6.27
CA LEU A 156 -17.27 12.88 -5.72
C LEU A 156 -16.68 11.97 -6.80
N VAL A 157 -15.47 11.48 -6.57
CA VAL A 157 -14.77 10.60 -7.51
C VAL A 157 -14.66 9.23 -6.89
N LYS A 158 -15.26 8.22 -7.53
CA LYS A 158 -15.08 6.82 -7.18
C LYS A 158 -14.12 6.19 -8.19
N TYR A 159 -13.02 5.62 -7.72
CA TYR A 159 -12.06 4.96 -8.59
C TYR A 159 -11.38 3.78 -7.91
N SER A 160 -10.87 2.85 -8.72
CA SER A 160 -10.07 1.73 -8.24
C SER A 160 -8.59 2.00 -8.45
N TYR A 161 -7.78 1.75 -7.43
CA TYR A 161 -6.32 1.86 -7.49
C TYR A 161 -5.62 0.56 -7.04
N GLU A 162 -4.35 0.41 -7.38
CA GLU A 162 -3.54 -0.70 -6.91
C GLU A 162 -3.14 -0.42 -5.47
N GLY A 163 -3.81 -1.09 -4.53
CA GLY A 163 -3.37 -1.11 -3.16
C GLY A 163 -1.94 -1.67 -3.07
N ALA A 164 -1.16 -1.19 -2.09
CA ALA A 164 0.19 -1.70 -1.84
C ALA A 164 0.17 -3.24 -1.83
N LEU A 165 1.01 -3.85 -2.68
CA LEU A 165 1.18 -5.30 -2.85
C LEU A 165 1.08 -6.02 -1.50
N ALA A 166 -0.07 -6.65 -1.24
CA ALA A 166 -0.19 -7.56 -0.12
C ALA A 166 0.64 -8.80 -0.48
N VAL A 167 1.82 -8.95 0.10
CA VAL A 167 2.66 -10.14 -0.08
C VAL A 167 1.89 -11.31 0.54
N LYS A 168 1.12 -12.04 -0.30
CA LYS A 168 0.26 -13.15 0.12
C LYS A 168 1.05 -14.44 0.42
N GLY A 169 2.34 -14.50 0.08
CA GLY A 169 3.16 -15.70 0.32
C GLY A 169 4.65 -15.37 0.48
N LEU A 170 5.28 -16.02 1.46
CA LEU A 170 6.72 -16.05 1.64
C LEU A 170 7.15 -17.52 1.54
N LYS A 171 8.12 -17.82 0.66
CA LYS A 171 8.75 -19.13 0.61
C LYS A 171 9.94 -19.12 1.56
N LEU A 172 9.91 -19.98 2.57
CA LEU A 172 10.99 -20.15 3.51
C LEU A 172 11.77 -21.42 3.17
N LEU A 173 13.07 -21.29 2.90
CA LEU A 173 13.98 -22.42 2.73
C LEU A 173 14.89 -22.48 3.96
N ALA A 174 14.63 -23.41 4.87
CA ALA A 174 15.46 -23.66 6.04
C ALA A 174 16.44 -24.81 5.75
N ARG A 175 17.70 -24.67 6.18
CA ARG A 175 18.74 -25.70 6.05
C ARG A 175 19.08 -26.23 7.43
N TYR A 176 18.95 -27.54 7.62
CA TYR A 176 19.29 -28.21 8.87
C TYR A 176 20.45 -29.19 8.64
N ALA A 177 21.33 -29.28 9.62
CA ALA A 177 22.32 -30.35 9.71
C ALA A 177 21.93 -31.28 10.87
N ILE A 178 22.10 -32.57 10.65
CA ILE A 178 21.94 -33.60 11.68
C ILE A 178 23.32 -34.07 12.06
N ASP A 179 23.74 -33.75 13.28
CA ASP A 179 25.00 -34.23 13.85
C ASP A 179 24.68 -35.39 14.81
N THR A 180 25.34 -36.54 14.60
CA THR A 180 25.22 -37.79 15.38
C THR A 180 26.45 -38.05 16.23
#